data_AF-A0A284VQ08-F1
#
_entry.id   AF-A0A284VQ08-F1
#
_cell.length_a   1.000
_cell.length_b   1.000
_cell.length_c   1.000
_cell.angle_alpha   90.00
_cell.angle_beta   90.00
_cell.angle_gamma   90.00
#
_symmetry.space_group_name_H-M   'P 1'
#
loop_
_entity.id
_entity.type
_entity.pdbx_description
1 polymer ?
#
loop_
_entity_poly.entity_id
_entity_poly.type
_entity_poly.pdbx_seq_one_letter_code
_entity_poly.pdbx_strand_id
1 'polypeptide(L)' 'MRNAYPINVLNAIKNLQEVCSIYCATANPVEVIIAQTGQGRGILGVVDGESPKGIEGAKDVQDRRAFLRTIGYKR' A
#
# COMPACT_ATOMS: atom_id res chain seq x y z
N MET A 1 7.69 -1.01 10.83
CA MET A 1 8.98 -0.30 10.66
C MET A 1 8.85 1.10 11.24
N ARG A 2 9.93 1.66 11.77
CA ARG A 2 10.02 3.09 12.14
C ARG A 2 11.23 3.66 11.37
N ASN A 3 11.16 4.92 10.94
CA ASN A 3 12.21 5.62 10.19
C ASN A 3 12.47 5.15 8.74
N ALA A 4 11.50 4.49 8.10
CA ALA A 4 11.54 4.15 6.68
C ALA A 4 10.11 4.00 6.14
N TYR A 5 9.92 4.25 4.84
CA TYR A 5 8.64 4.04 4.15
C TYR A 5 8.67 2.73 3.34
N PRO A 6 7.51 2.10 3.07
CA PRO A 6 7.43 0.91 2.24
C PRO A 6 8.16 1.02 0.89
N ILE A 7 8.07 2.19 0.23
CA ILE A 7 8.71 2.41 -1.07
C ILE A 7 10.24 2.24 -1.04
N ASN A 8 10.87 2.40 0.14
CA ASN A 8 12.32 2.25 0.29
C ASN A 8 12.76 0.79 0.26
N VAL A 9 11.88 -0.17 0.57
CA VAL A 9 12.24 -1.58 0.80
C VAL A 9 11.43 -2.58 -0.01
N LEU A 10 10.28 -2.19 -0.56
CA LEU A 10 9.37 -3.10 -1.26
C LEU A 10 10.05 -3.89 -2.39
N ASN A 11 10.96 -3.28 -3.14
CA ASN A 11 11.67 -4.00 -4.21
C ASN A 11 12.63 -5.06 -3.67
N ALA A 12 13.32 -4.79 -2.55
CA ALA A 12 14.19 -5.77 -1.93
C ALA A 12 13.38 -6.99 -1.44
N ILE A 13 12.23 -6.76 -0.81
CA ILE A 13 11.35 -7.83 -0.33
C ILE A 13 10.80 -8.65 -1.49
N LYS A 14 10.29 -8.00 -2.55
CA LYS A 14 9.75 -8.70 -3.74
C LYS A 14 10.77 -9.58 -4.46
N ASN A 15 12.06 -9.28 -4.32
CA ASN A 15 13.12 -10.02 -4.99
C ASN A 15 13.63 -11.24 -4.19
N LEU A 16 13.13 -11.47 -2.97
CA LEU A 16 13.47 -12.67 -2.21
C LEU A 16 12.78 -13.89 -2.82
N GLN A 17 13.50 -14.99 -2.96
CA GLN A 17 13.00 -16.20 -3.63
C GLN A 17 11.85 -16.86 -2.85
N GLU A 18 11.84 -16.70 -1.53
CA GLU A 18 10.85 -17.26 -0.62
C GLU A 18 9.58 -16.42 -0.51
N VAL A 19 9.57 -15.19 -1.04
CA VAL A 19 8.42 -14.29 -0.98
C VAL A 19 7.48 -14.56 -2.15
N CYS A 20 6.36 -15.23 -1.86
CA CYS A 20 5.34 -15.50 -2.87
C CYS A 20 4.52 -14.25 -3.25
N SER A 21 4.09 -13.47 -2.25
CA SER A 21 3.18 -12.33 -2.44
C SER A 21 3.32 -11.30 -1.31
N ILE A 22 3.05 -10.04 -1.62
CA ILE A 22 2.89 -8.95 -0.64
C ILE A 22 1.45 -8.47 -0.72
N TYR A 23 0.68 -8.60 0.36
CA TYR A 23 -0.74 -8.26 0.38
C TYR A 23 -1.02 -6.77 0.66
N CYS A 24 -0.26 -6.14 1.56
CA CYS A 24 -0.47 -4.75 1.96
C CYS A 24 0.84 -4.12 2.46
N ALA A 25 1.05 -2.82 2.19
CA ALA A 25 2.17 -2.06 2.72
C ALA A 25 1.80 -0.56 2.85
N THR A 26 1.16 -0.22 3.96
CA THR A 26 0.52 1.10 4.19
C THR A 26 0.71 1.58 5.63
N ALA A 27 0.33 2.84 5.88
CA ALA A 27 0.16 3.38 7.23
C ALA A 27 -1.32 3.70 7.55
N ASN A 28 -2.24 3.42 6.61
CA ASN A 28 -3.68 3.53 6.84
C ASN A 28 -4.17 2.49 7.87
N PRO A 29 -5.38 2.64 8.43
CA PRO A 29 -6.07 1.53 9.07
C PRO A 29 -6.20 0.34 8.11
N VAL A 30 -5.91 -0.88 8.59
CA VAL A 30 -5.91 -2.10 7.77
C VAL A 30 -6.69 -3.21 8.45
N GLU A 31 -7.48 -3.92 7.66
CA GLU A 31 -8.10 -5.19 8.04
C GLU A 31 -7.64 -6.32 7.11
N VAL A 32 -7.53 -7.54 7.64
CA VAL A 32 -7.17 -8.74 6.88
C VAL A 32 -8.37 -9.68 6.84
N ILE A 33 -8.81 -10.03 5.63
CA ILE A 33 -9.92 -10.96 5.42
C ILE A 33 -9.36 -12.37 5.41
N ILE A 34 -9.80 -13.19 6.36
CA ILE A 34 -9.34 -14.56 6.54
C ILE A 34 -10.48 -15.54 6.30
N ALA A 35 -10.28 -16.48 5.39
CA ALA A 35 -11.13 -17.65 5.28
C ALA A 35 -10.65 -18.75 6.25
N GLN A 36 -11.58 -19.43 6.88
CA GLN A 36 -11.31 -20.63 7.68
C GLN A 36 -12.06 -21.82 7.08
N THR A 37 -11.36 -22.94 6.94
CA THR A 37 -11.86 -24.23 6.46
C THR A 37 -11.62 -25.30 7.52
N GLY A 38 -12.06 -26.54 7.25
CA GLY A 38 -11.73 -27.68 8.11
C GLY A 38 -10.22 -27.98 8.18
N GLN A 39 -9.45 -27.58 7.16
CA GLN A 39 -8.00 -27.81 7.13
C GLN A 39 -7.20 -26.69 7.82
N GLY A 40 -7.67 -25.44 7.75
CA GLY A 40 -6.91 -24.29 8.27
C GLY A 40 -7.42 -22.95 7.78
N ARG A 41 -6.53 -21.94 7.78
CA ARG A 41 -6.86 -20.54 7.46
C ARG A 41 -6.06 -20.05 6.26
N GLY A 42 -6.66 -19.20 5.44
CA GLY A 42 -6.03 -18.55 4.29
C GLY A 42 -6.38 -17.07 4.23
N ILE A 43 -5.46 -16.25 3.72
CA ILE A 43 -5.69 -14.83 3.46
C ILE A 43 -6.47 -14.71 2.15
N LEU A 44 -7.67 -14.15 2.19
CA LEU A 44 -8.45 -13.84 0.98
C LEU A 44 -8.14 -12.45 0.43
N GLY A 45 -7.78 -11.51 1.31
CA GLY A 45 -7.51 -10.13 0.91
C GLY A 45 -7.28 -9.21 2.09
N VAL A 46 -7.14 -7.93 1.77
CA VAL A 46 -6.91 -6.84 2.74
C VAL A 46 -7.84 -5.68 2.41
N VAL A 47 -8.25 -4.96 3.44
CA VAL A 47 -8.90 -3.65 3.31
C VAL A 47 -7.88 -2.62 3.77
N ASP A 48 -7.38 -1.79 2.83
CA ASP A 48 -6.38 -0.75 3.07
C ASP A 48 -7.05 0.62 2.99
N GLY A 49 -7.39 1.18 4.15
CA GLY A 49 -8.05 2.48 4.24
C GLY A 49 -9.52 2.45 3.80
N GLU A 50 -9.96 3.57 3.23
CA GLU A 50 -11.36 3.84 2.86
C GLU A 50 -11.60 3.67 1.35
N SER A 51 -12.87 3.47 0.97
CA SER A 51 -13.27 3.47 -0.43
C SER A 51 -13.15 4.87 -1.08
N PRO A 52 -12.89 4.94 -2.41
CA PRO A 52 -12.83 6.21 -3.12
C PRO A 52 -14.15 7.01 -3.04
N LYS A 53 -14.05 8.32 -2.79
CA LYS A 53 -15.22 9.23 -2.68
C LYS A 53 -15.55 9.98 -3.97
N GLY A 54 -14.68 9.92 -4.97
CA GLY A 54 -14.82 10.65 -6.23
C GLY A 54 -13.59 10.53 -7.13
N ILE A 55 -13.58 11.28 -8.22
CA ILE A 55 -12.50 11.33 -9.20
C ILE A 55 -11.75 12.67 -9.05
N GLU A 56 -10.42 12.63 -9.15
CA GLU A 56 -9.59 13.84 -9.06
C GLU A 56 -9.88 14.85 -10.19
N GLY A 57 -9.99 16.13 -9.85
CA GLY A 57 -10.11 17.24 -10.79
C GLY A 57 -8.76 17.85 -11.19
N ALA A 58 -8.78 18.84 -12.09
CA ALA A 58 -7.57 19.49 -12.58
C ALA A 58 -6.73 20.15 -11.47
N LYS A 59 -7.38 20.68 -10.42
CA LYS A 59 -6.70 21.26 -9.26
C LYS A 59 -6.01 20.19 -8.40
N ASP A 60 -6.71 19.10 -8.09
CA ASP A 60 -6.16 17.98 -7.31
C ASP A 60 -4.91 17.40 -7.97
N VAL A 61 -4.91 17.31 -9.31
CA VAL A 61 -3.76 16.87 -10.10
C VAL A 61 -2.57 17.84 -9.94
N GLN A 62 -2.81 19.15 -9.96
CA GLN A 62 -1.76 20.14 -9.73
C GLN A 62 -1.20 20.02 -8.31
N ASP A 63 -2.08 19.88 -7.32
CA ASP A 63 -1.73 19.80 -5.91
C ASP A 63 -0.88 18.55 -5.60
N ARG A 64 -1.29 17.36 -6.08
CA ARG A 64 -0.49 16.13 -5.85
C ARG A 64 0.87 16.17 -6.54
N ARG A 65 0.97 16.80 -7.73
CA ARG A 65 2.25 16.95 -8.45
C ARG A 65 3.17 17.94 -7.74
N ALA A 66 2.62 19.04 -7.24
CA ALA A 66 3.35 20.01 -6.43
C ALA A 66 3.85 19.36 -5.14
N PHE A 67 3.00 18.60 -4.44
CA PHE A 67 3.37 17.88 -3.22
C PHE A 67 4.56 16.94 -3.43
N LEU A 68 4.57 16.14 -4.51
CA LEU A 68 5.70 15.25 -4.83
C LEU A 68 7.03 15.98 -5.01
N ARG A 69 7.02 17.22 -5.51
CA ARG A 69 8.21 18.09 -5.59
C ARG A 69 8.60 18.64 -4.23
N THR A 70 7.63 19.07 -3.43
CA THR A 70 7.85 19.56 -2.06
C THR A 70 8.55 18.53 -1.17
N ILE A 71 8.14 17.26 -1.26
CA ILE A 71 8.76 16.16 -0.50
C ILE A 71 9.98 15.54 -1.21
N GLY A 72 10.42 16.12 -2.34
CA GLY A 72 11.67 15.78 -3.01
C GLY A 72 11.68 14.51 -3.87
N TYR A 73 10.53 13.87 -4.13
CA TYR A 73 10.47 12.66 -4.96
C TYR A 73 10.45 12.92 -6.46
N LYS A 74 10.11 14.14 -6.87
CA LYS A 74 10.12 14.58 -8.27
C LYS A 74 10.75 15.97 -8.38
N ARG A 75 11.25 16.30 -9.56
CA ARG A 75 11.72 17.64 -9.93
C ARG A 75 10.72 18.28 -10.87
#